data_AF-A0A924BM53-F1
#
_entry.id   AF-A0A924BM53-F1
#
_cell.length_a   1.000
_cell.length_b   1.000
_cell.length_c   1.000
_cell.angle_alpha   90.00
_cell.angle_beta   90.00
_cell.angle_gamma   90.00
#
_symmetry.space_group_name_H-M   'P 1'
#
loop_
_entity.id
_entity.type
_entity.pdbx_description
1 polymer ?
#
loop_
_entity_poly.entity_id
_entity_poly.type
_entity_poly.pdbx_seq_one_letter_code
_entity_poly.pdbx_strand_id
1 'polypeptide(L)' 'MNTFCLWLCGAGVFAMAEWALVTLFRFHNSPDAERFRRTAMQGPFAPLSDDAIATDEERKNGRGA' A
#
# COMPACT_ATOMS: atom_id res chain seq x y z
N MET A 1 37.32 13.07 12.81
CA MET A 1 35.96 12.53 12.59
C MET A 1 36.11 11.27 11.76
N ASN A 2 35.95 10.10 12.37
CA ASN A 2 36.35 8.82 11.78
C ASN A 2 35.40 8.41 10.66
N THR A 3 35.94 7.97 9.52
CA THR A 3 35.20 7.45 8.34
C THR A 3 34.18 6.37 8.72
N PHE A 4 34.46 5.59 9.77
CA PHE A 4 33.56 4.59 10.34
C PHE A 4 32.19 5.16 10.76
N CYS A 5 32.15 6.39 11.28
CA CYS A 5 30.91 7.04 11.70
C CYS A 5 30.04 7.42 10.48
N LEU A 6 30.67 7.85 9.39
CA LEU A 6 29.97 8.18 8.14
C LEU A 6 29.33 6.93 7.50
N TRP A 7 30.02 5.78 7.55
CA TRP A 7 29.47 4.51 7.06
C TRP A 7 28.26 4.04 7.87
N LEU A 8 28.30 4.16 9.20
CA LEU A 8 27.18 3.81 10.07
C LEU A 8 25.97 4.73 9.84
N CYS A 9 26.20 6.04 9.72
CA CYS A 9 25.15 6.99 9.38
C CYS A 9 24.55 6.69 8.00
N GLY A 10 25.39 6.42 7.00
CA GLY A 10 24.94 6.08 5.64
C GLY A 10 24.11 4.79 5.59
N ALA A 11 24.57 3.73 6.27
CA ALA A 11 23.85 2.46 6.36
C ALA A 11 22.49 2.61 7.06
N GLY A 12 22.42 3.43 8.12
CA GLY A 12 21.16 3.71 8.82
C GLY A 12 20.15 4.45 7.94
N VAL A 13 20.59 5.47 7.20
CA VAL A 13 19.73 6.19 6.25
C VAL A 13 19.24 5.27 5.15
N PHE A 14 20.11 4.40 4.62
CA PHE A 14 19.75 3.44 3.59
C PHE A 14 18.70 2.42 4.06
N ALA A 15 18.88 1.83 5.25
CA ALA A 15 17.91 0.91 5.84
C ALA A 15 16.54 1.57 6.08
N MET A 16 16.53 2.82 6.54
CA MET A 16 15.28 3.59 6.70
C MET A 16 14.59 3.84 5.36
N ALA A 17 15.34 4.15 4.30
CA ALA A 17 14.80 4.35 2.96
C ALA A 17 14.18 3.07 2.39
N GLU A 18 14.84 1.92 2.55
CA GLU A 18 14.28 0.63 2.12
C GLU A 18 13.00 0.28 2.88
N TRP A 19 12.99 0.45 4.20
CA TRP A 19 11.80 0.19 5.01
C TRP A 19 10.62 1.09 4.61
N ALA A 20 10.88 2.37 4.36
CA ALA A 20 9.88 3.32 3.88
C ALA A 20 9.32 2.92 2.51
N LEU A 21 10.19 2.53 1.57
CA LEU A 21 9.79 2.06 0.25
C LEU A 21 8.89 0.83 0.32
N VAL A 22 9.30 -0.20 1.07
CA VAL A 22 8.51 -1.43 1.24
C VAL A 22 7.14 -1.11 1.87
N THR A 23 7.11 -0.26 2.88
CA THR A 23 5.88 0.15 3.55
C THR A 23 4.95 0.89 2.60
N LEU A 24 5.50 1.80 1.78
CA LEU A 24 4.74 2.58 0.82
C LEU A 24 4.19 1.69 -0.31
N PHE A 25 4.98 0.73 -0.81
CA PHE A 25 4.51 -0.27 -1.78
C PHE A 25 3.37 -1.13 -1.22
N ARG A 26 3.49 -1.58 0.04
CA ARG A 26 2.43 -2.36 0.69
C ARG A 26 1.17 -1.55 0.91
N PHE A 27 1.32 -0.28 1.29
CA PHE A 27 0.19 0.64 1.45
C PHE A 27 -0.49 0.93 0.11
N HIS A 28 0.28 1.20 -0.95
CA HIS A 28 -0.28 1.51 -2.27
C HIS A 28 -0.97 0.31 -2.91
N ASN A 29 -0.46 -0.91 -2.70
CA ASN A 29 -1.08 -2.15 -3.16
C ASN A 29 -2.18 -2.65 -2.20
N SER A 30 -2.49 -1.91 -1.14
CA SER A 30 -3.58 -2.28 -0.24
C SER A 30 -4.94 -2.02 -0.91
N PRO A 31 -5.97 -2.81 -0.58
CA PRO A 31 -7.32 -2.60 -1.10
C PRO A 31 -7.88 -1.22 -0.73
N ASP A 32 -7.47 -0.64 0.40
CA ASP A 32 -7.91 0.69 0.83
C ASP A 32 -7.31 1.81 -0.03
N ALA A 33 -6.04 1.69 -0.45
CA ALA A 33 -5.44 2.65 -1.37
C ALA A 33 -6.06 2.57 -2.77
N GLU A 34 -6.40 1.37 -3.23
CA GLU A 34 -7.14 1.18 -4.49
C GLU A 34 -8.55 1.77 -4.40
N ARG A 35 -9.26 1.57 -3.28
CA ARG A 35 -10.56 2.22 -3.01
C ARG A 35 -10.43 3.74 -2.99
N PHE A 36 -9.42 4.29 -2.32
CA PHE A 36 -9.18 5.73 -2.28
C PHE A 36 -8.87 6.31 -3.67
N ARG A 37 -8.04 5.62 -4.47
CA ARG A 37 -7.77 6.00 -5.87
C ARG A 37 -9.04 5.97 -6.73
N ARG A 38 -9.89 4.96 -6.57
CA ARG A 38 -11.17 4.87 -7.29
C ARG A 38 -12.13 5.97 -6.88
N THR A 39 -12.28 6.24 -5.58
CA THR A 39 -13.09 7.35 -5.07
C THR A 39 -12.58 8.71 -5.55
N ALA A 40 -11.26 8.91 -5.62
CA ALA A 40 -10.67 10.16 -6.12
C ALA A 40 -10.86 10.35 -7.63
N MET A 41 -10.75 9.27 -8.42
CA MET A 41 -10.86 9.32 -9.89
C MET A 41 -12.31 9.35 -10.38
N GLN A 42 -13.21 8.64 -9.70
CA GLN A 42 -14.59 8.45 -10.15
C GLN A 42 -15.59 9.32 -9.36
N GLY A 43 -15.16 9.90 -8.23
CA GLY A 43 -15.99 10.68 -7.32
C GLY A 43 -16.75 9.80 -6.31
N PRO A 44 -17.32 10.40 -5.23
CA PRO A 44 -17.97 9.66 -4.13
C PRO A 44 -19.24 8.89 -4.53
N PHE A 45 -19.73 9.07 -5.76
CA PHE A 45 -20.97 8.46 -6.27
C PHE A 45 -20.74 7.59 -7.50
N ALA A 46 -19.48 7.23 -7.80
CA ALA A 46 -19.22 6.31 -8.88
C ALA A 46 -19.75 4.91 -8.54
N PRO A 47 -20.67 4.37 -9.35
CA PRO A 47 -21.13 3.01 -9.14
C PRO A 47 -19.93 2.07 -9.26
N LEU A 48 -19.75 1.20 -8.26
CA LEU A 48 -18.81 0.09 -8.35
C LEU A 48 -19.19 -0.74 -9.59
N SER A 49 -18.19 -1.15 -10.38
CA SER A 49 -18.43 -2.11 -11.46
C SER A 49 -18.90 -3.44 -10.87
N ASP A 50 -19.82 -4.11 -11.56
CA ASP A 50 -20.38 -5.40 -11.12
C ASP A 50 -19.29 -6.44 -10.82
N ASP A 51 -18.20 -6.43 -11.60
CA ASP A 51 -17.03 -7.27 -11.38
C ASP A 51 -16.33 -7.02 -10.02
N ALA A 52 -16.28 -5.77 -9.58
CA ALA A 52 -15.65 -5.40 -8.31
C ALA A 52 -16.51 -5.83 -7.11
N ILE A 53 -17.84 -5.83 -7.28
CA ILE A 53 -18.79 -6.32 -6.28
C ILE A 53 -18.66 -7.83 -6.13
N ALA A 54 -18.65 -8.57 -7.24
CA ALA A 54 -18.49 -10.03 -7.24
C ALA A 54 -17.17 -10.47 -6.57
N THR A 55 -16.07 -9.76 -6.85
CA THR A 55 -14.76 -10.08 -6.25
C THR A 55 -14.72 -9.80 -4.73
N ASP A 56 -15.43 -8.77 -4.24
CA ASP A 56 -15.50 -8.44 -2.82
C ASP A 56 -16.43 -9.42 -2.07
N GLU A 57 -17.50 -9.88 -2.70
CA GLU A 57 -18.38 -10.94 -2.17
C GLU A 57 -17.64 -12.27 -2.04
N GLU A 58 -16.86 -12.67 -3.04
CA GLU A 58 -16.03 -13.88 -2.97
C GLU A 58 -15.01 -13.81 -1.83
N ARG A 59 -14.35 -12.66 -1.64
CA ARG A 59 -13.43 -12.45 -0.50
C ARG A 59 -14.12 -12.51 0.85
N LYS A 60 -15.34 -11.96 0.95
CA LYS A 60 -16.11 -11.96 2.19
C LYS A 60 -16.58 -13.38 2.54
N ASN A 61 -17.06 -14.13 1.55
CA ASN A 61 -17.53 -15.50 1.74
C ASN A 61 -16.38 -16.50 1.96
N GLY A 62 -15.23 -16.29 1.32
CA GLY A 62 -14.05 -17.16 1.48
C GLY A 62 -13.30 -17.00 2.82
N ARG A 63 -13.57 -15.94 3.59
CA ARG A 63 -13.01 -15.74 4.95
C ARG A 63 -13.87 -16.34 6.08
N GLY A 64 -14.98 -16.99 5.74
CA GLY A 64 -15.94 -17.56 6.68
C GLY A 64 -15.98 -19.09 6.75
N ALA A 65 -15.04 -19.79 6.13
CA ALA A 65 -14.92 -21.25 6.18
C ALA A 65 -13.70 -21.70 6.98
#